data_AF-A0A3R9BPG0-F1
#
_entry.id   AF-A0A3R9BPG0-F1
#
_cell.length_a   1.000
_cell.length_b   1.000
_cell.length_c   1.000
_cell.angle_alpha   90.00
_cell.angle_beta   90.00
_cell.angle_gamma   90.00
#
_symmetry.space_group_name_H-M   'P 1'
#
loop_
_entity.id
_entity.type
_entity.pdbx_description
1 polymer ?
#
loop_
_entity_poly.entity_id
_entity_poly.type
_entity_poly.pdbx_seq_one_letter_code
_entity_poly.pdbx_strand_id
1 'polypeptide(L)'
;MAQNAHKDDTLKIRVDRPTFELMETARNYLHLDKSKFIRESIREKAEAVIADHTRTRFTAEDWEGFFAAFDEPAKPTERMVNAVRKYRDIVGGS
;
A
#
# COMPACT_ATOMS: atom_id res chain seq x y z
N MET A 1 25.38 -1.75 -4.41
CA MET A 1 25.47 -3.15 -3.91
C MET A 1 24.19 -3.49 -3.16
N ALA A 2 23.51 -4.58 -3.51
CA ALA A 2 22.32 -5.05 -2.82
C ALA A 2 22.73 -5.94 -1.64
N GLN A 3 23.06 -5.35 -0.51
CA GLN A 3 23.23 -6.12 0.72
C GLN A 3 21.82 -6.54 1.16
N ASN A 4 21.56 -7.85 1.24
CA ASN A 4 20.29 -8.55 1.57
C ASN A 4 19.36 -8.98 0.41
N ALA A 5 19.88 -9.23 -0.80
CA ALA A 5 19.08 -9.95 -1.81
C ALA A 5 19.17 -11.46 -1.55
N HIS A 6 18.06 -12.11 -1.19
CA HIS A 6 18.00 -13.57 -1.16
C HIS A 6 17.88 -14.11 -2.59
N LYS A 7 18.36 -15.34 -2.82
CA LYS A 7 18.29 -15.98 -4.14
C LYS A 7 16.85 -16.02 -4.68
N ASP A 8 15.89 -16.17 -3.77
CA ASP A 8 14.45 -16.25 -4.06
C ASP A 8 13.84 -14.90 -4.46
N ASP A 9 14.53 -13.78 -4.25
CA ASP A 9 14.06 -12.42 -4.60
C ASP A 9 14.39 -12.04 -6.06
N THR A 10 14.81 -13.00 -6.89
CA THR A 10 15.16 -12.75 -8.29
C THR A 10 13.92 -12.65 -9.16
N LEU A 11 13.72 -11.48 -9.78
CA LEU A 11 12.58 -11.21 -10.65
C LEU A 11 12.94 -11.45 -12.14
N LYS A 12 12.24 -12.37 -12.80
CA LYS A 12 12.31 -12.58 -14.26
C LYS A 12 11.05 -12.01 -14.92
N ILE A 13 11.22 -11.00 -15.76
CA ILE A 13 10.11 -10.32 -16.44
C ILE A 13 10.29 -10.43 -17.95
N ARG A 14 9.23 -10.81 -18.65
CA ARG A 14 9.13 -10.65 -20.10
C ARG A 14 8.45 -9.32 -20.38
N VAL A 15 9.06 -8.50 -21.22
CA VAL A 15 8.52 -7.21 -21.67
C VAL A 15 8.45 -7.18 -23.19
N ASP A 16 7.50 -6.43 -23.72
CA ASP A 16 7.40 -6.15 -25.14
C ASP A 16 8.54 -5.21 -25.59
N ARG A 17 8.78 -5.19 -26.90
CA ARG A 17 9.90 -4.45 -27.48
C ARG A 17 9.79 -2.93 -27.25
N PRO A 18 8.64 -2.27 -27.49
CA PRO A 18 8.47 -0.85 -27.18
C PRO A 18 8.79 -0.49 -25.73
N THR A 19 8.25 -1.24 -24.76
CA THR A 19 8.52 -1.00 -23.33
C THR A 19 10.00 -1.14 -23.00
N PHE A 20 10.67 -2.15 -23.57
CA PHE A 20 12.10 -2.35 -23.37
C PHE A 20 12.92 -1.15 -23.90
N GLU A 21 12.61 -0.65 -25.08
CA GLU A 21 13.31 0.50 -25.67
C GLU A 21 13.10 1.78 -24.89
N LEU A 22 11.88 2.01 -24.37
CA LEU A 22 11.59 3.14 -23.50
C LEU A 22 12.43 3.12 -22.21
N MET A 23 12.51 1.94 -21.56
CA MET A 23 13.35 1.73 -20.39
C MET A 23 14.84 1.97 -20.70
N GLU A 24 15.33 1.48 -21.85
CA GLU A 24 16.71 1.67 -22.27
C GLU A 24 17.06 3.16 -22.45
N THR A 25 16.19 3.93 -23.11
CA THR A 25 16.39 5.38 -23.27
C THR A 25 16.39 6.09 -21.92
N ALA A 26 15.40 5.82 -21.07
CA ALA A 26 15.28 6.47 -19.76
C ALA A 26 16.47 6.19 -18.84
N ARG A 27 16.90 4.93 -18.71
CA ARG A 27 18.06 4.58 -17.87
C ARG A 27 19.36 5.20 -18.39
N ASN A 28 19.49 5.39 -19.70
CA ASN A 28 20.68 6.00 -20.30
C ASN A 28 20.77 7.49 -19.95
N TYR A 29 19.64 8.21 -19.92
CA TYR A 29 19.60 9.60 -19.45
C TYR A 29 20.00 9.75 -17.99
N LEU A 30 19.70 8.76 -17.15
CA LEU A 30 20.06 8.75 -15.73
C LEU A 30 21.43 8.10 -15.46
N HIS A 31 22.11 7.60 -16.50
CA HIS A 31 23.36 6.85 -16.40
C HIS A 31 23.29 5.66 -15.43
N LEU A 32 22.16 4.94 -15.44
CA LEU A 32 21.91 3.79 -14.59
C LEU A 32 22.02 2.46 -15.38
N ASP A 33 22.51 1.43 -14.70
CA ASP A 33 22.38 0.06 -15.18
C ASP A 33 20.91 -0.40 -15.14
N LYS A 34 20.58 -1.42 -15.93
CA LYS A 34 19.20 -1.94 -16.05
C LYS A 34 18.62 -2.37 -14.70
N SER A 35 19.39 -3.15 -13.95
CA SER A 35 18.96 -3.73 -12.67
C SER A 35 18.76 -2.67 -11.60
N LYS A 36 19.54 -1.60 -11.60
CA LYS A 36 19.36 -0.45 -10.72
C LYS A 36 18.13 0.36 -11.11
N PHE A 37 17.99 0.72 -12.38
CA PHE A 37 16.83 1.46 -12.88
C PHE A 37 15.52 0.74 -12.57
N ILE A 38 15.43 -0.57 -12.86
CA ILE A 38 14.22 -1.37 -12.60
C ILE A 38 13.89 -1.41 -11.10
N ARG A 39 14.88 -1.67 -10.23
CA ARG A 39 14.63 -1.75 -8.78
C ARG A 39 14.20 -0.42 -8.18
N GLU A 40 14.81 0.68 -8.61
CA GLU A 40 14.44 2.02 -8.15
C GLU A 40 13.03 2.39 -8.62
N SER A 41 12.72 2.13 -9.90
CA SER A 41 11.38 2.38 -10.47
C SER A 41 10.27 1.56 -9.78
N ILE A 42 10.54 0.29 -9.50
CA ILE A 42 9.60 -0.58 -8.76
C ILE A 42 9.38 -0.04 -7.35
N ARG A 43 10.46 0.32 -6.65
CA ARG A 43 10.38 0.85 -5.29
C ARG A 43 9.56 2.12 -5.24
N GLU A 44 9.89 3.09 -6.10
CA GLU A 44 9.18 4.37 -6.16
C GLU A 44 7.68 4.17 -6.41
N LYS A 45 7.32 3.33 -7.40
CA LYS A 45 5.91 3.07 -7.70
C LYS A 45 5.21 2.32 -6.57
N ALA A 46 5.86 1.35 -5.94
CA ALA A 46 5.30 0.60 -4.83
C ALA A 46 5.05 1.50 -3.61
N GLU A 47 6.01 2.35 -3.25
CA GLU A 47 5.88 3.32 -2.17
C GLU A 47 4.72 4.30 -2.44
N ALA A 48 4.59 4.79 -3.67
CA ALA A 48 3.48 5.66 -4.06
C ALA A 48 2.11 4.98 -3.92
N VAL A 49 1.99 3.73 -4.36
CA VAL A 49 0.74 2.95 -4.24
C VAL A 49 0.40 2.68 -2.78
N ILE A 50 1.37 2.24 -1.97
CA ILE A 50 1.17 1.99 -0.54
C ILE A 50 0.74 3.28 0.15
N ALA A 51 1.40 4.41 -0.13
CA ALA A 51 1.05 5.69 0.46
C ALA A 51 -0.38 6.13 0.12
N ASP A 52 -0.83 5.88 -1.11
CA ASP A 52 -2.20 6.20 -1.54
C ASP A 52 -3.25 5.37 -0.80
N HIS A 53 -3.01 4.07 -0.62
CA HIS A 53 -3.95 3.17 0.05
C HIS A 53 -3.91 3.20 1.58
N THR A 54 -2.80 3.64 2.18
CA THR A 54 -2.66 3.71 3.65
C THR A 54 -3.06 5.05 4.24
N ARG A 55 -3.18 6.10 3.42
CA ARG A 55 -3.56 7.44 3.88
C ARG A 55 -5.03 7.69 3.61
N THR A 56 -5.81 7.80 4.69
CA THR A 56 -7.16 8.38 4.59
C THR A 56 -7.02 9.89 4.47
N ARG A 57 -7.46 10.47 3.35
CA ARG A 57 -7.54 11.92 3.18
C ARG A 57 -8.92 12.38 3.60
N PHE A 58 -8.98 13.21 4.62
CA PHE A 58 -10.22 13.86 5.06
C PHE A 58 -10.40 15.18 4.32
N THR A 59 -11.65 15.52 3.99
CA THR A 59 -12.02 16.91 3.75
C THR A 59 -11.93 17.70 5.06
N ALA A 60 -11.98 19.03 5.01
CA ALA A 60 -11.99 19.83 6.24
C ALA A 60 -13.17 19.48 7.15
N GLU A 61 -14.34 19.22 6.56
CA GLU A 61 -15.55 18.81 7.29
C GLU A 61 -15.39 17.40 7.90
N ASP A 62 -14.85 16.44 7.14
CA ASP A 62 -14.58 15.10 7.68
C ASP A 62 -13.56 15.16 8.83
N TRP A 63 -12.58 16.05 8.75
CA TRP A 63 -11.56 16.21 9.78
C TRP A 63 -12.18 16.68 11.10
N GLU A 64 -13.00 17.73 11.05
CA GLU A 64 -13.70 18.24 12.23
C GLU A 64 -14.65 17.21 12.84
N GLY A 65 -15.46 16.55 12.00
CA GLY A 65 -16.39 15.51 12.46
C GLY A 65 -15.69 14.28 13.04
N PHE A 66 -14.58 13.86 12.43
CA PHE A 66 -13.79 12.72 12.88
C PHE A 66 -13.16 12.96 14.25
N PHE A 67 -12.54 14.13 14.46
CA PHE A 67 -11.93 14.46 15.76
C PHE A 67 -12.97 14.77 16.84
N ALA A 68 -14.09 15.42 16.49
CA ALA A 68 -15.20 15.60 17.44
C ALA A 68 -15.75 14.26 17.96
N ALA A 69 -15.79 13.23 17.11
CA ALA A 69 -16.21 11.89 17.51
C ALA A 69 -15.22 11.18 18.46
N PHE A 70 -13.94 11.60 18.51
CA PHE A 70 -12.99 11.13 19.52
C PHE A 70 -13.18 11.83 20.86
N ASP A 71 -13.44 13.14 20.83
CA ASP A 71 -13.65 13.94 22.04
C ASP A 71 -14.98 13.57 22.74
N GLU A 72 -16.04 13.34 21.96
CA GLU A 72 -17.34 12.91 22.46
C GLU A 72 -17.81 11.62 21.74
N PRO A 73 -17.35 10.44 22.20
CA PRO A 73 -17.69 9.19 21.55
C PRO A 73 -19.17 8.83 21.78
N ALA A 74 -19.90 8.63 20.69
CA ALA A 74 -21.28 8.17 20.73
C ALA A 74 -21.37 6.76 21.35
N LYS A 75 -22.48 6.48 22.06
CA LYS A 75 -22.75 5.14 22.58
C LYS A 75 -22.94 4.15 21.42
N PRO A 76 -22.42 2.90 21.54
CA PRO A 76 -22.64 1.88 20.53
C PRO A 76 -24.13 1.64 20.27
N THR A 77 -24.49 1.50 18.99
CA THR A 77 -25.86 1.17 18.61
C THR A 77 -26.21 -0.26 19.01
N GLU A 78 -27.50 -0.57 19.20
CA GLU A 78 -27.97 -1.93 19.50
C GLU A 78 -27.50 -2.95 18.45
N ARG A 79 -27.46 -2.54 17.17
CA ARG A 79 -26.95 -3.37 16.08
C ARG A 79 -25.47 -3.72 16.26
N MET A 80 -24.64 -2.77 16.70
CA MET A 80 -23.22 -3.03 16.99
C MET A 80 -23.06 -4.00 18.16
N VAL A 81 -23.84 -3.81 19.23
CA VAL A 81 -23.83 -4.71 20.40
C VAL A 81 -24.21 -6.13 20.01
N ASN A 82 -25.27 -6.28 19.21
CA ASN A 82 -25.73 -7.59 18.75
C ASN A 82 -24.73 -8.27 17.80
N ALA A 83 -24.02 -7.52 16.95
CA ALA A 83 -22.98 -8.05 16.09
C ALA A 83 -21.79 -8.61 16.89
N VAL A 84 -21.36 -7.90 17.93
CA VAL A 84 -20.27 -8.37 18.82
C VAL A 84 -20.69 -9.63 19.59
N ARG A 85 -21.94 -9.70 20.09
CA ARG A 85 -22.47 -10.91 20.73
C ARG A 85 -22.42 -12.11 19.79
N LYS A 86 -22.96 -11.95 18.57
CA LYS A 86 -22.96 -13.01 17.55
C LYS A 86 -21.55 -13.47 17.19
N TYR A 87 -20.58 -12.54 17.08
CA TYR A 87 -19.18 -12.91 16.85
C TYR A 87 -18.59 -13.74 17.98
N ARG A 88 -18.85 -13.36 19.25
CA ARG A 88 -18.40 -14.13 20.42
C ARG A 88 -18.98 -15.54 20.46
N ASP A 89 -20.24 -15.70 20.07
CA ASP A 89 -20.87 -17.03 20.02
C ASP A 89 -20.22 -17.92 18.94
N ILE A 90 -19.82 -17.35 17.81
CA ILE A 90 -19.11 -18.07 16.74
C ILE A 90 -17.70 -18.49 17.17
N VAL A 91 -16.96 -17.59 17.81
CA VAL A 91 -15.55 -17.84 18.19
C VAL A 91 -15.42 -18.64 19.48
N GLY A 92 -16.33 -18.44 20.44
CA GLY A 92 -16.36 -19.14 21.74
C GLY A 92 -17.11 -20.48 21.72
N GLY A 93 -17.77 -20.82 20.61
CA GLY A 93 -18.40 -22.13 20.37
C GLY A 93 -17.51 -23.13 19.65
N SER A 94 -16.20 -22.86 19.51
CA SER A 94 -15.16 -23.79 19.02
C SER A 94 -14.38 -24.41 20.17
#